data_AF-A0A653DAS7-F1
#
_entry.id   AF-A0A653DAS7-F1
#
_cell.length_a   1.000
_cell.length_b   1.000
_cell.length_c   1.000
_cell.angle_alpha   90.00
_cell.angle_beta   90.00
_cell.angle_gamma   90.00
#
_symmetry.space_group_name_H-M   'P 1'
#
loop_
_entity.id
_entity.type
_entity.pdbx_description
1 polymer ?
#
loop_
_entity_poly.entity_id
_entity_poly.type
_entity_poly.pdbx_seq_one_letter_code
_entity_poly.pdbx_strand_id
1 'polypeptide(L)'
;MTERNSPEAANNVPLTDNSLIVDISDALSEKDKVKFTVHTRTTMKNFQKSEFLVVRQHEEFIWLHDRYEEEPKYAGYIIPPPPPRPNFDASREKLQRLGEGEGTMTKEEFTKMKQELEAEYLATFKKTVAMHEVFLTRLASHSVFREDRHLHVFLEYDQDLCARPKGKLQQLGGLIKSVGTTTDQYYLNATVHDVADFFEQQMNSLTEYHGQLKEATARTDKMTEKHKDAEATCPRTPPESHSVLFLWQTLFPALLPSESRQLVHNRYSIR
;
A
#
# COMPACT_ATOMS: atom_id res chain seq x y z
N MET A 1 48.05 -6.53 -4.24
CA MET A 1 47.01 -6.11 -5.19
C MET A 1 45.69 -6.60 -4.63
N THR A 2 44.89 -5.68 -4.12
CA THR A 2 43.57 -5.90 -3.52
C THR A 2 42.52 -5.78 -4.62
N GLU A 3 41.88 -6.88 -5.01
CA GLU A 3 40.66 -6.84 -5.80
C GLU A 3 39.45 -6.75 -4.87
N ARG A 4 38.67 -5.68 -5.08
CA ARG A 4 37.41 -5.38 -4.41
C ARG A 4 36.31 -6.26 -5.02
N ASN A 5 35.65 -7.06 -4.18
CA ASN A 5 34.43 -7.78 -4.58
C ASN A 5 33.22 -6.93 -4.19
N SER A 6 32.37 -6.61 -5.17
CA SER A 6 31.16 -5.78 -5.02
C SER A 6 29.99 -6.62 -4.47
N PRO A 7 29.08 -6.07 -3.63
CA PRO A 7 27.94 -6.82 -3.11
C PRO A 7 26.68 -6.55 -3.95
N GLU A 8 26.47 -7.29 -5.04
CA GLU A 8 25.26 -7.16 -5.88
C GLU A 8 24.48 -8.49 -6.07
N ALA A 9 24.63 -9.45 -5.16
CA ALA A 9 24.08 -10.80 -5.31
C ALA A 9 23.09 -11.22 -4.23
N ALA A 10 22.28 -10.31 -3.70
CA ALA A 10 21.24 -10.66 -2.72
C ALA A 10 19.88 -10.09 -3.17
N ASN A 11 19.14 -10.85 -3.99
CA ASN A 11 17.66 -10.88 -4.10
C ASN A 11 17.12 -11.59 -5.37
N ASN A 12 17.90 -12.48 -5.99
CA ASN A 12 17.39 -13.31 -7.09
C ASN A 12 16.66 -14.54 -6.53
N VAL A 13 15.38 -14.40 -6.21
CA VAL A 13 14.48 -15.54 -6.05
C VAL A 13 14.38 -16.22 -7.42
N PRO A 14 14.67 -17.52 -7.55
CA PRO A 14 14.51 -18.23 -8.82
C PRO A 14 13.04 -18.12 -9.28
N LEU A 15 12.83 -17.48 -10.43
CA LEU A 15 11.50 -17.35 -11.02
C LEU A 15 11.03 -18.73 -11.50
N THR A 16 9.84 -19.15 -11.07
CA THR A 16 9.19 -20.35 -11.59
C THR A 16 8.65 -20.10 -13.00
N ASP A 17 8.41 -21.17 -13.76
CA ASP A 17 7.83 -21.07 -15.10
C ASP A 17 6.45 -20.37 -15.05
N ASN A 18 6.24 -19.41 -15.95
CA ASN A 18 5.02 -18.57 -16.02
C ASN A 18 4.73 -17.77 -14.73
N SER A 19 5.76 -17.17 -14.13
CA SER A 19 5.61 -16.25 -13.00
C SER A 19 5.62 -14.80 -13.46
N LEU A 20 4.81 -13.98 -12.77
CA LEU A 20 4.76 -12.53 -12.91
C LEU A 20 4.92 -11.94 -11.50
N ILE A 21 6.04 -11.27 -11.26
CA ILE A 21 6.35 -10.59 -10.01
C ILE A 21 6.33 -9.09 -10.30
N VAL A 22 5.57 -8.35 -9.48
CA VAL A 22 5.43 -6.91 -9.58
C VAL A 22 5.65 -6.31 -8.20
N ASP A 23 6.55 -5.33 -8.12
CA ASP A 23 6.90 -4.58 -6.92
C ASP A 23 7.10 -3.09 -7.25
N ILE A 24 7.05 -2.23 -6.24
CA ILE A 24 7.32 -0.79 -6.41
C ILE A 24 8.73 -0.49 -5.91
N SER A 25 9.68 -0.44 -6.85
CA SER A 25 11.10 -0.21 -6.58
C SER A 25 11.40 1.19 -6.01
N ASP A 26 10.67 2.21 -6.46
CA ASP A 26 10.83 3.59 -6.02
C ASP A 26 9.52 4.37 -6.18
N ALA A 27 9.39 5.49 -5.48
CA ALA A 27 8.31 6.43 -5.70
C ALA A 27 8.76 7.87 -5.42
N LEU A 28 8.26 8.79 -6.24
CA LEU A 28 8.55 10.21 -6.15
C LEU A 28 7.28 11.00 -5.87
N SER A 29 7.31 11.82 -4.82
CA SER A 29 6.24 12.78 -4.53
C SER A 29 6.58 14.16 -5.12
N GLU A 30 5.77 14.62 -6.05
CA GLU A 30 5.79 15.97 -6.63
C GLU A 30 4.62 16.80 -6.07
N LYS A 31 4.68 18.13 -6.19
CA LYS A 31 3.70 19.07 -5.58
C LYS A 31 2.22 18.69 -5.75
N ASP A 32 1.81 18.04 -6.82
CA ASP A 32 0.39 17.70 -7.02
C ASP A 32 0.15 16.21 -7.31
N LYS A 33 1.22 15.39 -7.36
CA LYS A 33 1.12 13.99 -7.79
C LYS A 33 2.20 13.11 -7.20
N VAL A 34 1.92 11.81 -7.14
CA VAL A 34 2.93 10.79 -6.81
C VAL A 34 3.14 9.90 -8.01
N LYS A 35 4.41 9.68 -8.33
CA LYS A 35 4.87 8.78 -9.37
C LYS A 35 5.45 7.53 -8.72
N PHE A 36 5.01 6.37 -9.15
CA PHE A 36 5.45 5.07 -8.68
C PHE A 36 6.25 4.40 -9.79
N THR A 37 7.48 3.99 -9.48
CA THR A 37 8.31 3.21 -10.38
C THR A 37 7.99 1.74 -10.17
N VAL A 38 7.12 1.21 -11.04
CA VAL A 38 6.67 -0.17 -11.02
C VAL A 38 7.74 -1.04 -11.67
N HIS A 39 8.30 -1.96 -10.89
CA HIS A 39 9.24 -2.97 -11.35
C HIS A 39 8.50 -4.26 -11.63
N THR A 40 8.74 -4.81 -12.81
CA THR A 40 8.14 -6.09 -13.22
C THR A 40 9.25 -7.05 -13.61
N ARG A 41 9.17 -8.27 -13.05
CA ARG A 41 9.99 -9.42 -13.42
C ARG A 41 9.08 -10.57 -13.81
N THR A 42 9.31 -11.14 -14.99
CA THR A 42 8.39 -12.14 -15.57
C THR A 42 9.13 -13.19 -16.39
N THR A 43 8.65 -14.42 -16.33
CA THR A 43 9.05 -15.53 -17.23
C THR A 43 7.98 -15.83 -18.27
N MET A 44 6.90 -15.06 -18.30
CA MET A 44 5.80 -15.25 -19.25
C MET A 44 6.18 -14.73 -20.65
N LYS A 45 5.80 -15.49 -21.69
CA LYS A 45 6.16 -15.21 -23.10
C LYS A 45 5.38 -14.05 -23.74
N ASN A 46 4.38 -13.53 -23.04
CA ASN A 46 3.49 -12.47 -23.50
C ASN A 46 4.05 -11.05 -23.24
N PHE A 47 5.18 -10.93 -22.54
CA PHE A 47 5.92 -9.68 -22.37
C PHE A 47 7.12 -9.62 -23.33
N GLN A 48 7.51 -8.42 -23.79
CA GLN A 48 8.67 -8.27 -24.68
C GLN A 48 9.99 -8.41 -23.94
N LYS A 49 10.02 -8.03 -22.66
CA LYS A 49 11.20 -8.07 -21.79
C LYS A 49 10.89 -8.90 -20.54
N SER A 50 11.88 -9.63 -20.05
CA SER A 50 11.78 -10.40 -18.80
C SER A 50 11.84 -9.52 -17.56
N GLU A 51 12.38 -8.32 -17.68
CA GLU A 51 12.53 -7.34 -16.60
C GLU A 51 12.47 -5.93 -17.16
N PHE A 52 11.67 -5.06 -16.54
CA PHE A 52 11.50 -3.66 -16.95
C PHE A 52 10.91 -2.81 -15.81
N LEU A 53 11.04 -1.50 -15.97
CA LEU A 53 10.54 -0.48 -15.05
C LEU A 53 9.64 0.47 -15.84
N VAL A 54 8.49 0.84 -15.27
CA VAL A 54 7.63 1.90 -15.81
C VAL A 54 7.20 2.85 -14.70
N VAL A 55 6.99 4.11 -15.05
CA VAL A 55 6.52 5.12 -14.10
C VAL A 55 5.00 5.28 -14.23
N ARG A 56 4.29 5.20 -13.12
CA ARG A 56 2.84 5.30 -13.05
C ARG A 56 2.35 6.31 -12.02
N GLN A 57 1.26 6.99 -12.34
CA GLN A 57 0.55 7.90 -11.45
C GLN A 57 -0.70 7.22 -10.88
N HIS A 58 -1.18 7.72 -9.74
CA HIS A 58 -2.36 7.17 -9.05
C HIS A 58 -3.58 7.01 -9.98
N GLU A 59 -3.82 7.97 -10.89
CA GLU A 59 -4.91 7.95 -11.86
C GLU A 59 -4.86 6.74 -12.81
N GLU A 60 -3.66 6.23 -13.10
CA GLU A 60 -3.48 5.05 -13.97
C GLU A 60 -3.86 3.76 -13.23
N PHE A 61 -3.67 3.69 -11.91
CA PHE A 61 -4.14 2.57 -11.08
C PHE A 61 -5.66 2.54 -11.04
N ILE A 62 -6.29 3.71 -10.90
CA ILE A 62 -7.76 3.83 -10.96
C ILE A 62 -8.27 3.44 -12.34
N TRP A 63 -7.62 3.91 -13.41
CA TRP A 63 -7.96 3.49 -14.77
C TRP A 63 -7.90 1.97 -14.94
N LEU A 64 -6.86 1.30 -14.42
CA LEU A 64 -6.73 -0.14 -14.49
C LEU A 64 -7.86 -0.84 -13.71
N HIS A 65 -8.18 -0.37 -12.50
CA HIS A 65 -9.28 -0.90 -11.71
C HIS A 65 -10.63 -0.76 -12.46
N ASP A 66 -10.92 0.43 -13.00
CA ASP A 66 -12.15 0.68 -13.76
C ASP A 66 -12.28 -0.29 -14.95
N ARG A 67 -11.18 -0.62 -15.64
CA ARG A 67 -11.17 -1.61 -16.74
C ARG A 67 -11.58 -3.00 -16.29
N TYR A 68 -11.19 -3.42 -15.08
CA TYR A 68 -11.61 -4.71 -14.53
C TYR A 68 -13.10 -4.71 -14.14
N GLU A 69 -13.60 -3.60 -13.61
CA GLU A 69 -15.00 -3.47 -13.21
C GLU A 69 -15.96 -3.36 -14.41
N GLU A 70 -15.55 -2.69 -15.49
CA GLU A 70 -16.35 -2.48 -16.69
C GLU A 70 -16.48 -3.74 -17.57
N GLU A 71 -15.50 -4.66 -17.51
CA GLU A 71 -15.42 -5.79 -18.43
C GLU A 71 -16.30 -6.97 -17.95
N PRO A 72 -17.33 -7.38 -18.72
CA PRO A 72 -18.28 -8.41 -18.28
C PRO A 72 -17.65 -9.78 -18.01
N LYS A 73 -16.50 -10.09 -18.63
CA LYS A 73 -15.79 -11.35 -18.44
C LYS A 73 -15.25 -11.55 -17.01
N TYR A 74 -15.16 -10.46 -16.24
CA TYR A 74 -14.74 -10.48 -14.85
C TYR A 74 -15.90 -10.45 -13.85
N ALA A 75 -17.15 -10.50 -14.32
CA ALA A 75 -18.31 -10.63 -13.45
C ALA A 75 -18.20 -11.89 -12.58
N GLY A 76 -18.36 -11.71 -11.26
CA GLY A 76 -18.26 -12.79 -10.28
C GLY A 76 -16.84 -13.05 -9.74
N TYR A 77 -15.80 -12.40 -10.28
CA TYR A 77 -14.47 -12.43 -9.68
C TYR A 77 -14.34 -11.35 -8.60
N ILE A 78 -13.49 -11.62 -7.59
CA ILE A 78 -13.16 -10.65 -6.54
C ILE A 78 -12.04 -9.76 -7.08
N ILE A 79 -12.40 -8.59 -7.58
CA ILE A 79 -11.44 -7.57 -8.01
C ILE A 79 -10.82 -6.92 -6.76
N PRO A 80 -9.48 -6.85 -6.65
CA PRO A 80 -8.83 -6.17 -5.53
C PRO A 80 -9.30 -4.71 -5.41
N PRO A 81 -9.53 -4.19 -4.20
CA PRO A 81 -9.98 -2.81 -4.03
C PRO A 81 -8.91 -1.84 -4.54
N PRO A 82 -9.32 -0.71 -5.15
CA PRO A 82 -8.38 0.25 -5.69
C PRO A 82 -7.56 0.90 -4.55
N PRO A 83 -6.29 1.24 -4.78
CA PRO A 83 -5.50 1.94 -3.78
C PRO A 83 -6.13 3.31 -3.50
N PRO A 84 -6.08 3.82 -2.25
CA PRO A 84 -6.60 5.13 -1.93
C PRO A 84 -5.69 6.22 -2.50
N ARG A 85 -6.29 7.37 -2.79
CA ARG A 85 -5.54 8.53 -3.28
C ARG A 85 -4.49 8.96 -2.26
N PRO A 86 -3.22 9.13 -2.67
CA PRO A 86 -2.21 9.70 -1.80
C PRO A 86 -2.59 11.13 -1.37
N ASN A 87 -2.56 11.41 -0.07
CA ASN A 87 -2.82 12.75 0.49
C ASN A 87 -1.61 13.17 1.33
N PHE A 88 -0.91 14.23 0.89
CA PHE A 88 0.27 14.77 1.56
C PHE A 88 0.13 16.25 1.91
N ASP A 89 -1.06 16.83 1.75
CA ASP A 89 -1.27 18.28 1.85
C ASP A 89 -0.96 18.77 3.27
N ALA A 90 -1.50 18.07 4.28
CA ALA A 90 -1.27 18.40 5.69
C ALA A 90 0.21 18.34 6.06
N SER A 91 0.94 17.30 5.61
CA SER A 91 2.37 17.16 5.90
C SER A 91 3.20 18.24 5.20
N ARG A 92 2.83 18.63 3.98
CA ARG A 92 3.50 19.72 3.23
C ARG A 92 3.26 21.08 3.86
N GLU A 93 2.02 21.36 4.26
CA GLU A 93 1.66 22.61 4.93
C GLU A 93 2.42 22.75 6.26
N LYS A 94 2.52 21.65 7.04
CA LYS A 94 3.32 21.62 8.27
C LYS A 94 4.82 21.89 7.99
N LEU A 95 5.40 21.24 6.97
CA LEU A 95 6.80 21.44 6.60
C LEU A 95 7.08 22.87 6.11
N GLN A 96 6.15 23.46 5.34
CA GLN A 96 6.26 24.84 4.88
C GLN A 96 6.20 25.83 6.06
N ARG A 97 5.22 25.67 6.95
CA ARG A 97 5.09 26.50 8.17
C ARG A 97 6.31 26.41 9.06
N LEU A 98 6.91 25.23 9.18
CA LEU A 98 8.14 25.05 9.94
C LEU A 98 9.29 25.87 9.33
N GLY A 99 9.43 25.88 7.99
CA GLY A 99 10.43 26.68 7.28
C GLY A 99 10.23 28.19 7.43
N GLU A 100 8.98 28.67 7.43
CA GLU A 100 8.66 30.08 7.66
C GLU A 100 8.98 30.53 9.10
N GLY A 101 8.94 29.60 10.07
CA GLY A 101 9.25 29.83 11.48
C GLY A 101 10.71 29.62 11.89
N GLU A 102 11.62 29.33 10.95
CA GLU A 102 13.03 28.97 11.23
C GLU A 102 13.75 29.99 12.13
N GLY A 103 13.41 31.28 12.02
CA GLY A 103 14.02 32.35 12.82
C GLY A 103 13.48 32.52 14.25
N THR A 104 12.39 31.83 14.62
CA THR A 104 11.71 32.02 15.92
C THR A 104 12.01 30.94 16.96
N MET A 105 12.72 29.88 16.57
CA MET A 105 12.99 28.72 17.42
C MET A 105 14.49 28.45 17.52
N THR A 106 14.91 27.70 18.53
CA THR A 106 16.30 27.26 18.63
C THR A 106 16.63 26.25 17.52
N LYS A 107 17.91 26.13 17.17
CA LYS A 107 18.36 25.24 16.09
C LYS A 107 18.07 23.77 16.41
N GLU A 108 18.16 23.41 17.68
CA GLU A 108 17.86 22.07 18.19
C GLU A 108 16.36 21.75 18.07
N GLU A 109 15.48 22.69 18.46
CA GLU A 109 14.03 22.54 18.33
C GLU A 109 13.60 22.45 16.86
N PHE A 110 14.17 23.28 15.98
CA PHE A 110 13.92 23.22 14.54
C PHE A 110 14.28 21.86 13.96
N THR A 111 15.47 21.35 14.31
CA THR A 111 15.95 20.06 13.81
C THR A 111 15.05 18.92 14.29
N LYS A 112 14.64 18.94 15.56
CA LYS A 112 13.74 17.93 16.12
C LYS A 112 12.37 17.93 15.44
N MET A 113 11.72 19.09 15.33
CA MET A 113 10.41 19.20 14.68
C MET A 113 10.47 18.85 13.19
N LYS A 114 11.54 19.23 12.50
CA LYS A 114 11.76 18.87 11.10
C LYS A 114 11.84 17.35 10.93
N GLN A 115 12.62 16.68 11.78
CA GLN A 115 12.75 15.22 11.77
C GLN A 115 11.42 14.51 12.05
N GLU A 116 10.64 15.01 13.01
CA GLU A 116 9.31 14.45 13.33
C GLU A 116 8.34 14.56 12.14
N LEU A 117 8.30 15.72 11.47
CA LEU A 117 7.47 15.93 10.28
C LEU A 117 7.93 15.08 9.09
N GLU A 118 9.25 14.97 8.86
CA GLU A 118 9.83 14.11 7.83
C GLU A 118 9.49 12.63 8.10
N ALA A 119 9.51 12.20 9.35
CA ALA A 119 9.12 10.84 9.75
C ALA A 119 7.61 10.57 9.54
N GLU A 120 6.73 11.51 9.90
CA GLU A 120 5.28 11.43 9.66
C GLU A 120 4.97 11.34 8.15
N TYR A 121 5.65 12.19 7.38
CA TYR A 121 5.56 12.19 5.92
C TYR A 121 6.01 10.85 5.33
N LEU A 122 7.17 10.34 5.75
CA LEU A 122 7.72 9.07 5.26
C LEU A 122 6.83 7.88 5.64
N ALA A 123 6.25 7.87 6.84
CA ALA A 123 5.32 6.82 7.26
C ALA A 123 4.07 6.78 6.37
N THR A 124 3.49 7.94 6.08
CA THR A 124 2.34 8.07 5.17
C THR A 124 2.73 7.63 3.75
N PHE A 125 3.91 8.05 3.29
CA PHE A 125 4.42 7.71 1.98
C PHE A 125 4.60 6.19 1.80
N LYS A 126 5.27 5.54 2.75
CA LYS A 126 5.44 4.08 2.77
C LYS A 126 4.10 3.34 2.79
N LYS A 127 3.13 3.82 3.57
CA LYS A 127 1.77 3.25 3.57
C LYS A 127 1.13 3.35 2.19
N THR A 128 1.21 4.50 1.53
CA THR A 128 0.68 4.68 0.18
C THR A 128 1.34 3.73 -0.83
N VAL A 129 2.68 3.65 -0.82
CA VAL A 129 3.44 2.75 -1.72
C VAL A 129 2.99 1.30 -1.51
N ALA A 130 2.97 0.84 -0.26
CA ALA A 130 2.53 -0.52 0.06
C ALA A 130 1.10 -0.82 -0.42
N MET A 131 0.18 0.15 -0.34
CA MET A 131 -1.19 -0.06 -0.84
C MET A 131 -1.26 -0.17 -2.37
N HIS A 132 -0.46 0.62 -3.11
CA HIS A 132 -0.39 0.53 -4.57
C HIS A 132 0.31 -0.77 -5.01
N GLU A 133 1.36 -1.18 -4.32
CA GLU A 133 2.07 -2.43 -4.56
C GLU A 133 1.16 -3.63 -4.34
N VAL A 134 0.49 -3.71 -3.18
CA VAL A 134 -0.42 -4.81 -2.85
C VAL A 134 -1.54 -4.98 -3.88
N PHE A 135 -2.06 -3.88 -4.43
CA PHE A 135 -3.03 -3.93 -5.52
C PHE A 135 -2.47 -4.65 -6.75
N LEU A 136 -1.26 -4.28 -7.20
CA LEU A 136 -0.60 -4.92 -8.36
C LEU A 136 -0.20 -6.36 -8.07
N THR A 137 0.38 -6.65 -6.91
CA THR A 137 0.77 -8.01 -6.53
C THR A 137 -0.44 -8.94 -6.48
N ARG A 138 -1.60 -8.48 -6.01
CA ARG A 138 -2.84 -9.26 -6.02
C ARG A 138 -3.30 -9.58 -7.44
N LEU A 139 -3.29 -8.60 -8.34
CA LEU A 139 -3.62 -8.81 -9.75
C LEU A 139 -2.65 -9.80 -10.41
N ALA A 140 -1.34 -9.64 -10.18
CA ALA A 140 -0.30 -10.52 -10.73
C ALA A 140 -0.37 -11.96 -10.18
N SER A 141 -0.80 -12.13 -8.92
CA SER A 141 -0.97 -13.44 -8.31
C SER A 141 -2.22 -14.20 -8.79
N HIS A 142 -3.21 -13.51 -9.33
CA HIS A 142 -4.47 -14.12 -9.76
C HIS A 142 -4.31 -14.76 -11.14
N SER A 143 -4.67 -16.04 -11.26
CA SER A 143 -4.47 -16.84 -12.49
C SER A 143 -5.12 -16.21 -13.74
N VAL A 144 -6.26 -15.54 -13.57
CA VAL A 144 -7.00 -14.90 -14.66
C VAL A 144 -6.56 -13.45 -14.91
N PHE A 145 -6.26 -12.67 -13.86
CA PHE A 145 -5.98 -11.23 -14.03
C PHE A 145 -4.57 -11.00 -14.55
N ARG A 146 -3.62 -11.86 -14.18
CA ARG A 146 -2.24 -11.81 -14.71
C ARG A 146 -2.15 -11.96 -16.24
N GLU A 147 -3.18 -12.52 -16.87
CA GLU A 147 -3.26 -12.70 -18.32
C GLU A 147 -3.99 -11.54 -19.03
N ASP A 148 -4.52 -10.56 -18.28
CA ASP A 148 -5.27 -9.47 -18.88
C ASP A 148 -4.39 -8.50 -19.68
N ARG A 149 -4.92 -8.08 -20.82
CA ARG A 149 -4.26 -7.15 -21.74
C ARG A 149 -4.10 -5.75 -21.14
N HIS A 150 -5.06 -5.25 -20.35
CA HIS A 150 -4.93 -3.93 -19.74
C HIS A 150 -3.83 -3.91 -18.67
N LEU A 151 -3.68 -5.01 -17.92
CA LEU A 151 -2.56 -5.16 -16.99
C LEU A 151 -1.22 -5.18 -17.72
N HIS A 152 -1.08 -5.88 -18.84
CA HIS A 152 0.18 -5.87 -19.59
C HIS A 152 0.51 -4.49 -20.14
N VAL A 153 -0.48 -3.77 -20.67
CA VAL A 153 -0.30 -2.37 -21.10
C VAL A 153 0.10 -1.50 -19.90
N PHE A 154 -0.52 -1.69 -18.74
CA PHE A 154 -0.15 -0.95 -17.53
C PHE A 154 1.28 -1.24 -17.07
N LEU A 155 1.77 -2.47 -17.23
CA LEU A 155 3.13 -2.80 -16.79
C LEU A 155 4.18 -2.42 -17.83
N GLU A 156 3.92 -2.57 -19.12
CA GLU A 156 4.95 -2.50 -20.16
C GLU A 156 5.00 -1.17 -20.93
N TYR A 157 3.90 -0.41 -20.97
CA TYR A 157 3.80 0.78 -21.81
C TYR A 157 4.57 1.97 -21.24
N ASP A 158 5.71 2.33 -21.82
CA ASP A 158 6.62 3.33 -21.25
C ASP A 158 6.15 4.80 -21.33
N GLN A 159 4.92 5.07 -21.80
CA GLN A 159 4.36 6.43 -21.85
C GLN A 159 3.18 6.58 -20.88
N ASP A 160 2.78 7.83 -20.63
CA ASP A 160 1.63 8.16 -19.79
C ASP A 160 0.32 7.60 -20.40
N LEU A 161 -0.38 6.71 -19.68
CA LEU A 161 -1.66 6.15 -20.13
C LEU A 161 -2.80 7.19 -20.08
N CYS A 162 -2.60 8.28 -19.35
CA CYS A 162 -3.58 9.37 -19.17
C CYS A 162 -3.58 10.44 -20.28
N ALA A 163 -2.94 10.22 -21.44
CA ALA A 163 -2.88 11.21 -22.52
C ALA A 163 -4.23 11.58 -23.19
N ARG A 164 -5.35 10.96 -22.79
CA ARG A 164 -6.69 11.51 -23.11
C ARG A 164 -7.16 12.44 -21.99
N PRO A 165 -7.32 13.74 -22.24
CA PRO A 165 -8.08 14.60 -21.33
C PRO A 165 -9.50 14.05 -21.24
N LYS A 166 -9.80 13.36 -20.14
CA LYS A 166 -11.17 13.02 -19.76
C LYS A 166 -11.89 14.35 -19.55
N GLY A 167 -12.84 14.67 -20.44
CA GLY A 167 -13.60 15.92 -20.37
C GLY A 167 -14.27 16.07 -19.00
N LYS A 168 -14.39 17.32 -18.54
CA LYS A 168 -14.97 17.76 -17.26
C LYS A 168 -16.38 17.22 -16.93
N LEU A 169 -17.00 16.42 -17.81
CA LEU A 169 -18.32 15.84 -17.61
C LEU A 169 -18.31 14.48 -16.89
N GLN A 170 -17.17 13.79 -16.77
CA GLN A 170 -17.13 12.45 -16.15
C GLN A 170 -16.72 12.45 -14.67
N GLN A 171 -16.25 13.59 -14.14
CA GLN A 171 -15.91 13.76 -12.72
C GLN A 171 -17.15 13.92 -11.81
N LEU A 172 -18.36 13.90 -12.39
CA LEU A 172 -19.66 13.97 -11.73
C LEU A 172 -20.46 12.65 -11.83
N GLY A 173 -19.83 11.56 -12.26
CA GLY A 173 -20.47 10.25 -12.42
C GLY A 173 -20.31 9.27 -11.25
N GLY A 174 -19.64 9.67 -10.18
CA GLY A 174 -19.21 8.76 -9.10
C GLY A 174 -20.17 8.56 -7.93
N LEU A 175 -21.42 9.07 -7.96
CA LEU A 175 -22.28 9.06 -6.77
C LEU A 175 -23.78 8.78 -6.97
N ILE A 176 -24.25 8.29 -8.12
CA ILE A 176 -25.66 7.85 -8.26
C ILE A 176 -25.79 6.63 -9.19
N LYS A 177 -25.62 5.43 -8.62
CA LYS A 177 -26.15 4.16 -9.18
C LYS A 177 -26.98 3.42 -8.12
N SER A 178 -27.87 4.14 -7.45
CA SER A 178 -29.08 3.54 -6.90
C SER A 178 -30.26 4.22 -7.59
N VAL A 179 -31.33 3.47 -7.83
CA VAL A 179 -32.57 3.88 -8.54
C VAL A 179 -32.49 3.76 -10.08
N GLY A 180 -32.65 2.53 -10.58
CA GLY A 180 -32.81 2.33 -12.02
C GLY A 180 -32.98 0.91 -12.55
N THR A 181 -33.44 -0.06 -11.76
CA THR A 181 -33.88 -1.37 -12.31
C THR A 181 -34.95 -1.99 -11.42
N THR A 182 -36.07 -1.29 -11.25
CA THR A 182 -37.33 -1.97 -10.91
C THR A 182 -37.97 -2.33 -12.24
N THR A 183 -38.01 -3.61 -12.60
CA THR A 183 -39.01 -4.26 -13.47
C THR A 183 -38.66 -5.74 -13.69
N ASP A 184 -37.40 -6.17 -13.56
CA ASP A 184 -37.01 -7.59 -13.75
C ASP A 184 -36.76 -8.39 -12.46
N GLN A 185 -37.01 -7.79 -11.29
CA GLN A 185 -36.73 -8.41 -9.98
C GLN A 185 -37.76 -9.47 -9.55
N TYR A 186 -38.85 -9.68 -10.30
CA TYR A 186 -39.92 -10.57 -9.88
C TYR A 186 -39.75 -12.04 -10.30
N TYR A 187 -38.80 -12.37 -11.17
CA TYR A 187 -38.61 -13.75 -11.66
C TYR A 187 -37.49 -14.54 -10.97
N LEU A 188 -36.70 -13.93 -10.08
CA LEU A 188 -35.53 -14.58 -9.44
C LEU A 188 -35.72 -14.87 -7.92
N ASN A 189 -36.88 -14.55 -7.34
CA ASN A 189 -37.06 -14.50 -5.87
C ASN A 189 -37.26 -15.86 -5.14
N ALA A 190 -37.20 -17.01 -5.81
CA ALA A 190 -37.42 -18.30 -5.14
C ALA A 190 -36.12 -18.96 -4.60
N THR A 191 -34.94 -18.52 -5.06
CA THR A 191 -33.63 -19.07 -4.65
C THR A 191 -32.63 -18.02 -4.17
N VAL A 192 -32.99 -16.73 -4.21
CA VAL A 192 -32.09 -15.60 -3.89
C VAL A 192 -32.22 -15.13 -2.43
N HIS A 193 -33.28 -15.51 -1.70
CA HIS A 193 -33.47 -15.10 -0.30
C HIS A 193 -32.40 -15.68 0.63
N ASP A 194 -32.17 -16.99 0.59
CA ASP A 194 -31.19 -17.67 1.46
C ASP A 194 -29.74 -17.20 1.21
N VAL A 195 -29.44 -16.78 -0.01
CA VAL A 195 -28.13 -16.22 -0.38
C VAL A 195 -27.97 -14.80 0.15
N ALA A 196 -29.02 -13.98 0.09
CA ALA A 196 -29.01 -12.62 0.61
C ALA A 196 -28.87 -12.59 2.14
N ASP A 197 -29.57 -13.48 2.86
CA ASP A 197 -29.49 -13.58 4.32
C ASP A 197 -28.07 -13.94 4.81
N PHE A 198 -27.41 -14.87 4.10
CA PHE A 198 -26.01 -15.21 4.40
C PHE A 198 -25.08 -14.00 4.23
N PHE A 199 -25.17 -13.29 3.10
CA PHE A 199 -24.32 -12.12 2.85
C PHE A 199 -24.61 -10.97 3.81
N GLU A 200 -25.87 -10.76 4.18
CA GLU A 200 -26.28 -9.76 5.17
C GLU A 200 -25.72 -10.09 6.55
N GLN A 201 -25.82 -11.35 6.98
CA GLN A 201 -25.22 -11.81 8.23
C GLN A 201 -23.69 -11.64 8.22
N GLN A 202 -23.02 -12.03 7.13
CA GLN A 202 -21.57 -11.82 6.99
C GLN A 202 -21.20 -10.34 6.99
N MET A 203 -21.99 -9.46 6.35
CA MET A 203 -21.78 -8.01 6.38
C MET A 203 -21.94 -7.42 7.77
N ASN A 204 -22.95 -7.87 8.53
CA ASN A 204 -23.14 -7.45 9.92
C ASN A 204 -21.95 -7.88 10.79
N SER A 205 -21.51 -9.13 10.67
CA SER A 205 -20.31 -9.62 11.37
C SER A 205 -19.04 -8.85 10.98
N LEU A 206 -18.84 -8.55 9.69
CA LEU A 206 -17.69 -7.78 9.23
C LEU A 206 -17.72 -6.33 9.75
N THR A 207 -18.90 -5.72 9.79
CA THR A 207 -19.10 -4.35 10.31
C THR A 207 -18.79 -4.30 11.81
N GLU A 208 -19.28 -5.28 12.57
CA GLU A 208 -18.97 -5.40 13.99
C GLU A 208 -17.47 -5.57 14.23
N TYR A 209 -16.82 -6.48 13.49
CA TYR A 209 -15.39 -6.70 13.59
C TYR A 209 -14.57 -5.45 13.25
N HIS A 210 -14.96 -4.73 12.19
CA HIS A 210 -14.33 -3.46 11.84
C HIS A 210 -14.50 -2.39 12.94
N GLY A 211 -15.66 -2.38 13.62
CA GLY A 211 -15.92 -1.55 14.79
C GLY A 211 -14.98 -1.89 15.96
N GLN A 212 -14.84 -3.17 16.29
CA GLN A 212 -13.93 -3.64 17.33
C GLN A 212 -12.46 -3.30 17.01
N LEU A 213 -12.05 -3.44 15.75
CA LEU A 213 -10.69 -3.09 15.31
C LEU A 213 -10.41 -1.59 15.46
N LYS A 214 -11.37 -0.73 15.09
CA LYS A 214 -11.26 0.72 15.30
C LYS A 214 -11.13 1.06 16.78
N GLU A 215 -11.94 0.43 17.63
CA GLU A 215 -11.88 0.67 19.07
C GLU A 215 -10.56 0.19 19.68
N ALA A 216 -10.08 -0.99 19.31
CA ALA A 216 -8.79 -1.51 19.75
C ALA A 216 -7.64 -0.58 19.35
N THR A 217 -7.64 -0.09 18.11
CA THR A 217 -6.65 0.88 17.62
C THR A 217 -6.67 2.16 18.46
N ALA A 218 -7.85 2.75 18.69
CA ALA A 218 -7.98 3.96 19.50
C ALA A 218 -7.56 3.76 20.97
N ARG A 219 -7.77 2.57 21.53
CA ARG A 219 -7.30 2.23 22.89
C ARG A 219 -5.76 2.13 22.93
N THR A 220 -5.15 1.51 21.92
CA THR A 220 -3.68 1.43 21.80
C THR A 220 -3.03 2.80 21.60
N ASP A 221 -3.65 3.68 20.81
CA ASP A 221 -3.15 5.05 20.60
C ASP A 221 -3.15 5.83 21.93
N LYS A 222 -4.26 5.77 22.69
CA LYS A 222 -4.36 6.38 24.03
C LYS A 222 -3.34 5.82 25.02
N MET A 223 -3.05 4.52 24.95
CA MET A 223 -2.03 3.90 25.79
C MET A 223 -0.64 4.44 25.43
N THR A 224 -0.34 4.54 24.14
CA THR A 224 0.95 5.03 23.64
C THR A 224 1.17 6.51 23.99
N GLU A 225 0.13 7.32 23.91
CA GLU A 225 0.16 8.74 24.31
C GLU A 225 0.50 8.89 25.80
N LYS A 226 -0.22 8.18 26.69
CA LYS A 226 0.07 8.19 28.13
C LYS A 226 1.49 7.74 28.48
N HIS A 227 2.04 6.78 27.71
CA HIS A 227 3.42 6.35 27.91
C HIS A 227 4.44 7.44 27.54
N LYS A 228 4.20 8.20 26.47
CA LYS A 228 5.03 9.35 26.10
C LYS A 228 4.98 10.45 27.17
N ASP A 229 3.81 10.71 27.74
CA ASP A 229 3.64 11.71 28.81
C ASP A 229 4.35 11.29 30.12
N ALA A 230 4.29 9.99 30.45
CA ALA A 230 4.98 9.44 31.61
C ALA A 230 6.51 9.48 31.47
N GLU A 231 7.02 9.24 30.25
CA GLU A 231 8.45 9.35 29.92
C GLU A 231 8.94 10.80 30.00
N ALA A 232 8.12 11.77 29.56
CA ALA A 232 8.43 13.20 29.69
C ALA A 232 8.45 13.71 31.14
N THR A 233 7.71 13.05 32.05
CA THR A 233 7.57 13.47 33.46
C THR A 233 8.70 12.92 34.36
N CYS A 234 9.48 11.93 33.91
CA CYS A 234 10.53 11.31 34.72
C CYS A 234 11.87 11.25 33.95
N PRO A 235 12.77 12.24 34.08
CA PRO A 235 14.06 12.21 33.40
C PRO A 235 15.02 11.31 34.18
N ARG A 236 14.84 9.98 34.14
CA ARG A 236 15.85 9.04 34.61
C ARG A 236 15.97 7.78 33.77
N THR A 237 17.20 7.62 33.28
CA THR A 237 17.91 6.45 32.74
C THR A 237 17.50 5.95 31.36
N PRO A 238 18.49 5.72 30.45
CA PRO A 238 18.21 5.28 29.09
C PRO A 238 17.63 3.85 29.14
N PRO A 239 16.52 3.58 28.42
CA PRO A 239 16.07 2.21 28.27
C PRO A 239 17.08 1.46 27.41
N GLU A 240 17.57 0.32 27.91
CA GLU A 240 18.27 -0.65 27.07
C GLU A 240 17.41 -0.92 25.84
N SER A 241 18.02 -0.78 24.67
CA SER A 241 17.46 -0.76 23.31
C SER A 241 16.71 -2.03 22.87
N HIS A 242 16.33 -2.90 23.82
CA HIS A 242 15.85 -4.25 23.59
C HIS A 242 14.31 -4.31 23.47
N SER A 243 13.55 -3.39 24.06
CA SER A 243 12.08 -3.49 24.10
C SER A 243 11.36 -3.06 22.83
N VAL A 244 11.83 -1.98 22.18
CA VAL A 244 11.19 -1.46 20.95
C VAL A 244 11.49 -2.37 19.76
N LEU A 245 12.70 -2.94 19.71
CA LEU A 245 13.05 -3.97 18.74
C LEU A 245 12.17 -5.23 18.91
N PHE A 246 11.86 -5.62 20.14
CA PHE A 246 11.00 -6.79 20.40
C PHE A 246 9.57 -6.63 19.88
N LEU A 247 8.96 -5.45 20.07
CA LEU A 247 7.59 -5.18 19.59
C LEU A 247 7.52 -5.10 18.05
N TRP A 248 8.52 -4.53 17.40
CA TRP A 248 8.59 -4.50 15.93
C TRP A 248 8.83 -5.90 15.34
N GLN A 249 9.68 -6.69 16.00
CA GLN A 249 10.05 -8.04 15.57
C GLN A 249 8.94 -9.08 15.79
N THR A 250 8.01 -8.83 16.72
CA THR A 250 6.85 -9.70 16.97
C THR A 250 5.64 -9.35 16.10
N LEU A 251 5.42 -8.08 15.76
CA LEU A 251 4.24 -7.64 15.00
C LEU A 251 4.43 -7.67 13.47
N PHE A 252 5.66 -7.57 12.96
CA PHE A 252 5.93 -7.50 11.51
C PHE A 252 7.14 -8.34 11.03
N PRO A 253 7.12 -9.67 11.18
CA PRO A 253 8.23 -10.53 10.75
C PRO A 253 8.48 -10.54 9.22
N ALA A 254 7.52 -10.07 8.41
CA ALA A 254 7.62 -10.03 6.96
C ALA A 254 8.36 -8.79 6.40
N LEU A 255 8.63 -7.77 7.23
CA LEU A 255 9.25 -6.50 6.82
C LEU A 255 10.74 -6.39 7.18
N LEU A 256 11.34 -7.46 7.71
CA LEU A 256 12.77 -7.50 8.08
C LEU A 256 13.64 -8.01 6.91
N PRO A 257 14.79 -7.35 6.62
CA PRO A 257 15.79 -7.88 5.70
C PRO A 257 16.28 -9.27 6.11
N SER A 258 16.66 -10.10 5.13
CA SER A 258 17.00 -11.52 5.33
C SER A 258 18.14 -11.79 6.33
N GLU A 259 19.05 -10.84 6.54
CA GLU A 259 20.17 -10.98 7.48
C GLU A 259 19.72 -11.05 8.96
N SER A 260 18.59 -10.44 9.32
CA SER A 260 18.09 -10.43 10.69
C SER A 260 17.43 -11.76 11.11
N ARG A 261 17.11 -12.65 10.17
CA ARG A 261 16.52 -13.97 10.46
C ARG A 261 17.54 -14.96 11.03
N GLN A 262 18.84 -14.80 10.74
CA GLN A 262 19.87 -15.74 11.20
C GLN A 262 20.20 -15.60 12.70
N LEU A 263 19.92 -14.44 13.31
CA LEU A 263 20.16 -14.23 14.75
C LEU A 263 19.20 -15.02 15.66
N VAL A 264 18.07 -15.52 15.13
CA VAL A 264 17.11 -16.32 15.90
C VAL A 264 17.56 -17.78 16.03
N HIS A 265 18.32 -18.32 15.07
CA HIS A 265 18.68 -19.74 15.08
C HIS A 265 19.87 -20.09 15.98
N ASN A 266 20.69 -19.11 16.37
CA ASN A 266 21.91 -19.36 17.16
C ASN A 266 21.81 -19.06 18.66
N ARG A 267 20.61 -18.74 19.19
CA ARG A 267 20.41 -18.52 20.64
C ARG A 267 19.67 -19.63 21.37
N TYR A 268 19.35 -20.74 20.71
CA TYR A 268 18.75 -21.92 21.36
C TYR A 268 19.65 -23.15 21.18
N SER A 269 20.86 -23.08 21.75
CA SER A 269 21.61 -24.28 22.13
C SER A 269 21.97 -24.15 23.61
N ILE A 270 21.12 -24.73 24.44
CA ILE A 270 21.45 -25.08 25.82
C ILE A 270 21.32 -26.60 25.87
N ARG A 271 22.37 -27.26 26.35
CA ARG A 271 22.40 -28.70 26.66
C ARG A 271 21.33 -29.08 27.67
#